data_AF-A0A8B8S2P3-F1
#
_entry.id   AF-A0A8B8S2P3-F1
#
_cell.length_a   1.000
_cell.length_b   1.000
_cell.length_c   1.000
_cell.angle_alpha   90.00
_cell.angle_beta   90.00
_cell.angle_gamma   90.00
#
_symmetry.space_group_name_H-M   'P 1'
#
loop_
_entity.id
_entity.type
_entity.pdbx_description
1 polymer ?
#
loop_
_entity_poly.entity_id
_entity_poly.type
_entity_poly.pdbx_seq_one_letter_code
_entity_poly.pdbx_strand_id
1 'polypeptide(L)'
;MLAKCLSQGPPLAEDETILMARKCGVQTTRGAWFFCTKPAAPGAAGTPPRPRPAMRRTREEVDATLQIAKLNAAELLPTVHCLGFGPGASAAAGDFCLLELEPALCEQLEAGHSLVIRGDKDEQAVLCSRDKTYDLKIADTSNMLLFIPGCKTPDQLQMEETHCNIIHTEIFGFSNNYWEVRRCRPKLKKLKKLLMENTYEGPDSQKEKDSSHPKYTTEDLLDRIQASEEEIIAQLQVLNACEIGGYWRILEFDYEMKLLNHVTQLVDSESWPFSKVPLSICLQELGPLEPEEMIEHCLKCYGKKYIEDGEVYFELSADKICRATAQMLLQNAVKFNLTEFQEVWQQSVPEGMITRLDQLKGLALVDRHSRPEIIFLLKVDDLPEDNQERFNSLFSLREKWTEGDIAPYIQDLCGEKQTIGALLTKYSRSSVQNGVKVYNSRRPIS
;
A
#
# COMPACT_ATOMS: atom_id res chain seq x y z
N MET A 1 -0.93 24.97 17.81
CA MET A 1 -0.66 26.03 18.82
C MET A 1 -0.78 27.38 18.14
N LEU A 2 -1.58 28.32 18.66
CA LEU A 2 -1.54 29.72 18.21
C LEU A 2 -0.78 30.54 19.27
N ALA A 3 0.35 31.11 18.88
CA ALA A 3 1.15 32.00 19.73
C ALA A 3 1.42 33.30 18.96
N LYS A 4 1.40 34.43 19.67
CA LYS A 4 1.66 35.75 19.07
C LYS A 4 3.17 36.00 19.13
N CYS A 5 3.86 35.85 18.00
CA CYS A 5 5.27 36.24 17.88
C CYS A 5 5.38 37.77 17.80
N LEU A 6 6.25 38.34 18.61
CA LEU A 6 6.65 39.74 18.48
C LEU A 6 8.00 39.75 17.75
N SER A 7 7.98 40.02 16.45
CA SER A 7 9.17 40.37 15.65
C SER A 7 8.91 41.69 14.93
N GLN A 8 9.93 42.54 14.80
CA GLN A 8 9.85 43.78 14.02
C GLN A 8 10.84 43.69 12.84
N GLY A 9 10.36 43.54 11.61
CA GLY A 9 11.16 43.75 10.38
C GLY A 9 11.12 42.62 9.33
N PRO A 10 11.49 42.89 8.05
CA PRO A 10 11.53 41.91 6.94
C PRO A 10 12.89 41.15 6.90
N PRO A 11 13.09 40.19 5.95
CA PRO A 11 13.51 38.83 6.26
C PRO A 11 14.87 38.68 7.00
N LEU A 12 14.78 38.01 8.15
CA LEU A 12 15.76 37.16 8.86
C LEU A 12 17.25 37.43 8.58
N ALA A 13 17.84 38.33 9.36
CA ALA A 13 19.27 38.31 9.67
C ALA A 13 19.55 37.30 10.81
N GLU A 14 20.71 36.66 10.79
CA GLU A 14 21.12 35.50 11.61
C GLU A 14 21.11 35.71 13.16
N ASP A 15 20.76 36.90 13.66
CA ASP A 15 20.93 37.30 15.07
C ASP A 15 19.62 37.71 15.80
N GLU A 16 18.42 37.47 15.25
CA GLU A 16 17.18 37.90 15.92
C GLU A 16 16.58 36.88 16.91
N THR A 17 16.38 37.32 18.15
CA THR A 17 15.66 36.58 19.21
C THR A 17 14.15 36.88 19.14
N ILE A 18 13.33 35.84 18.99
CA ILE A 18 11.87 35.91 18.96
C ILE A 18 11.33 35.91 20.40
N LEU A 19 10.46 36.87 20.74
CA LEU A 19 9.76 36.87 22.01
C LEU A 19 8.37 36.23 21.84
N MET A 20 8.09 35.20 22.65
CA MET A 20 6.78 34.54 22.64
C MET A 20 6.05 34.80 23.96
N ALA A 21 4.91 35.50 23.89
CA ALA A 21 4.01 35.74 25.03
C ALA A 21 2.65 35.08 24.77
N ARG A 22 2.09 34.38 25.77
CA ARG A 22 0.83 33.60 25.63
C ARG A 22 -0.27 34.19 26.52
N LYS A 23 -1.49 34.29 25.96
CA LYS A 23 -2.71 34.69 26.67
C LYS A 23 -3.28 33.53 27.50
N CYS A 24 -3.81 33.83 28.68
CA CYS A 24 -4.57 32.87 29.48
C CYS A 24 -5.84 32.39 28.74
N GLY A 25 -6.07 31.07 28.69
CA GLY A 25 -7.38 30.48 28.32
C GLY A 25 -7.55 29.89 26.91
N VAL A 26 -6.49 29.57 26.16
CA VAL A 26 -6.60 28.96 24.82
C VAL A 26 -6.51 27.43 24.87
N GLN A 27 -7.59 26.73 24.54
CA GLN A 27 -7.60 25.27 24.36
C GLN A 27 -6.86 24.86 23.06
N THR A 28 -6.03 23.81 23.13
CA THR A 28 -5.28 23.24 22.00
C THR A 28 -5.81 21.87 21.59
N THR A 29 -5.96 21.64 20.29
CA THR A 29 -6.25 20.33 19.70
C THR A 29 -5.01 19.44 19.71
N ARG A 30 -5.16 18.18 20.12
CA ARG A 30 -4.10 17.16 20.17
C ARG A 30 -3.97 16.48 18.81
N GLY A 31 -2.91 16.80 18.07
CA GLY A 31 -2.32 15.94 17.04
C GLY A 31 -0.89 15.60 17.47
N ALA A 32 -0.46 14.35 17.29
CA ALA A 32 0.90 13.92 17.60
C ALA A 32 1.81 14.16 16.40
N TRP A 33 2.98 14.73 16.64
CA TRP A 33 3.96 15.09 15.61
C TRP A 33 5.27 14.37 15.90
N PHE A 34 5.79 13.64 14.91
CA PHE A 34 7.05 12.89 15.04
C PHE A 34 8.16 13.52 14.20
N PHE A 35 9.39 13.46 14.70
CA PHE A 35 10.59 13.92 14.02
C PHE A 35 11.20 12.77 13.22
N CYS A 36 11.41 12.96 11.92
CA CYS A 36 12.12 12.01 11.08
C CYS A 36 13.39 12.67 10.51
N THR A 37 14.51 11.94 10.53
CA THR A 37 15.81 12.36 9.97
C THR A 37 15.94 11.87 8.52
N LYS A 38 16.39 12.71 7.59
CA LYS A 38 16.73 12.26 6.23
C LYS A 38 18.04 11.44 6.21
N PRO A 39 18.20 10.46 5.30
CA PRO A 39 19.51 9.84 5.05
C PRO A 39 20.49 10.87 4.47
N ALA A 40 21.67 10.97 5.08
CA ALA A 40 22.70 11.94 4.70
C ALA A 40 23.37 11.58 3.37
N ALA A 41 23.50 12.56 2.46
CA ALA A 41 24.39 12.48 1.32
C ALA A 41 25.83 12.85 1.74
N PRO A 42 26.88 12.19 1.23
CA PRO A 42 28.24 12.48 1.64
C PRO A 42 28.80 13.72 0.92
N GLY A 43 29.22 14.72 1.69
CA GLY A 43 30.33 15.60 1.32
C GLY A 43 30.03 17.10 1.27
N ALA A 44 30.53 17.83 2.27
CA ALA A 44 31.44 18.97 2.12
C ALA A 44 31.77 19.54 3.52
N ALA A 45 32.96 19.22 4.05
CA ALA A 45 33.46 19.77 5.30
C ALA A 45 34.06 21.17 5.03
N GLY A 46 33.32 22.21 5.37
CA GLY A 46 33.84 23.57 5.55
C GLY A 46 33.81 23.94 7.03
N THR A 47 34.94 24.38 7.57
CA THR A 47 35.05 24.88 8.96
C THR A 47 34.10 26.06 9.21
N PRO A 48 33.19 26.00 10.20
CA PRO A 48 32.32 27.13 10.53
C PRO A 48 33.09 28.19 11.32
N PRO A 49 32.72 29.48 11.22
CA PRO A 49 33.30 30.54 12.04
C PRO A 49 32.94 30.35 13.52
N ARG A 50 33.81 30.83 14.42
CA ARG A 50 33.58 30.76 15.88
C ARG A 50 32.29 31.51 16.26
N PRO A 51 31.35 30.89 17.00
CA PRO A 51 30.13 31.58 17.42
C PRO A 51 30.45 32.66 18.46
N ARG A 52 29.92 33.88 18.25
CA ARG A 52 29.85 34.90 19.30
C ARG A 52 28.83 34.44 20.36
N PRO A 53 29.01 34.75 21.66
CA PRO A 53 28.06 34.34 22.68
C PRO A 53 26.69 34.99 22.42
N ALA A 54 25.66 34.16 22.26
CA ALA A 54 24.28 34.60 22.07
C ALA A 54 23.87 35.53 23.23
N MET A 55 23.46 36.75 22.88
CA MET A 55 23.12 37.80 23.84
C MET A 55 21.83 37.40 24.57
N ARG A 56 21.92 37.04 25.86
CA ARG A 56 20.75 36.62 26.65
C ARG A 56 19.98 37.86 27.11
N ARG A 57 18.76 38.04 26.58
CA ARG A 57 17.85 39.13 26.98
C ARG A 57 17.53 39.13 28.48
N THR A 58 17.54 40.31 29.08
CA THR A 58 17.19 40.56 30.48
C THR A 58 15.70 40.87 30.65
N ARG A 59 15.20 40.96 31.90
CA ARG A 59 13.78 41.24 32.18
C ARG A 59 13.41 42.66 31.83
N GLU A 60 14.32 43.58 32.07
CA GLU A 60 14.20 44.99 31.76
C GLU A 60 14.00 45.20 30.25
N GLU A 61 14.75 44.47 29.42
CA GLU A 61 14.62 44.50 27.96
C GLU A 61 13.29 43.89 27.47
N VAL A 62 12.83 42.83 28.12
CA VAL A 62 11.52 42.21 27.86
C VAL A 62 10.38 43.18 28.18
N ASP A 63 10.41 43.80 29.36
CA ASP A 63 9.38 44.72 29.81
C ASP A 63 9.35 45.99 28.94
N ALA A 64 10.52 46.49 28.53
CA ALA A 64 10.62 47.58 27.55
C ALA A 64 10.00 47.19 26.20
N THR A 65 10.22 45.96 25.74
CA THR A 65 9.63 45.44 24.49
C THR A 65 8.11 45.34 24.60
N LEU A 66 7.56 44.89 25.74
CA LEU A 66 6.12 44.84 25.99
C LEU A 66 5.47 46.23 25.96
N GLN A 67 6.14 47.24 26.54
CA GLN A 67 5.69 48.63 26.51
C GLN A 67 5.64 49.18 25.08
N ILE A 68 6.69 48.95 24.28
CA ILE A 68 6.73 49.36 22.86
C ILE A 68 5.61 48.66 22.07
N ALA A 69 5.37 47.38 22.34
CA ALA A 69 4.32 46.59 21.69
C ALA A 69 2.90 46.92 22.19
N LYS A 70 2.73 47.83 23.17
CA LYS A 70 1.45 48.19 23.80
C LYS A 70 0.68 46.97 24.34
N LEU A 71 1.40 45.99 24.88
CA LEU A 71 0.79 44.80 25.47
C LEU A 71 0.60 44.99 26.98
N ASN A 72 -0.56 44.57 27.49
CA ASN A 72 -0.85 44.59 28.91
C ASN A 72 -0.23 43.36 29.61
N ALA A 73 0.76 43.59 30.47
CA ALA A 73 1.44 42.52 31.21
C ALA A 73 0.49 41.70 32.10
N ALA A 74 -0.61 42.29 32.58
CA ALA A 74 -1.60 41.59 33.41
C ALA A 74 -2.42 40.54 32.63
N GLU A 75 -2.40 40.59 31.29
CA GLU A 75 -3.07 39.59 30.43
C GLU A 75 -2.13 38.43 30.03
N LEU A 76 -0.87 38.46 30.48
CA LEU A 76 0.18 37.53 30.10
C LEU A 76 0.61 36.67 31.30
N LEU A 77 1.15 35.49 31.01
CA LEU A 77 1.82 34.69 32.04
C LEU A 77 3.11 35.37 32.50
N PRO A 78 3.50 35.24 33.78
CA PRO A 78 4.68 35.91 34.34
C PRO A 78 6.00 35.42 33.74
N THR A 79 6.06 34.15 33.35
CA THR A 79 7.20 33.50 32.68
C THR A 79 7.25 33.89 31.20
N VAL A 80 8.42 34.35 30.75
CA VAL A 80 8.68 34.70 29.34
C VAL A 80 9.67 33.73 28.70
N HIS A 81 9.31 33.20 27.52
CA HIS A 81 10.23 32.43 26.69
C HIS A 81 10.96 33.35 25.70
N CYS A 82 12.27 33.47 25.86
CA CYS A 82 13.15 34.14 24.92
C CYS A 82 13.72 33.09 23.95
N LEU A 83 13.27 33.12 22.70
CA LEU A 83 13.64 32.13 21.68
C LEU A 83 14.78 32.69 20.82
N GLY A 84 15.96 32.08 20.86
CA GLY A 84 17.08 32.42 19.98
C GLY A 84 17.33 31.32 18.96
N PHE A 85 17.78 31.66 17.75
CA PHE A 85 18.32 30.66 16.84
C PHE A 85 19.68 30.18 17.36
N GLY A 86 19.77 28.91 17.74
CA GLY A 86 21.05 28.32 18.14
C GLY A 86 22.00 28.23 16.94
N PRO A 87 23.32 28.13 17.15
CA PRO A 87 24.30 28.02 16.06
C PRO A 87 24.08 26.80 15.14
N GLY A 88 23.35 25.78 15.61
CA GLY A 88 22.94 24.62 14.81
C GLY A 88 21.60 24.75 14.08
N ALA A 89 20.80 25.80 14.35
CA ALA A 89 19.43 25.93 13.83
C ALA A 89 19.38 26.16 12.31
N SER A 90 20.36 26.89 11.78
CA SER A 90 20.53 27.10 10.34
C SER A 90 21.11 25.85 9.65
N ALA A 91 22.00 25.13 10.34
CA ALA A 91 22.58 23.88 9.83
C ALA A 91 21.56 22.72 9.79
N ALA A 92 20.62 22.67 10.75
CA ALA A 92 19.56 21.67 10.82
C ALA A 92 18.35 21.98 9.91
N ALA A 93 18.34 23.14 9.23
CA ALA A 93 17.27 23.53 8.33
C ALA A 93 17.28 22.61 7.09
N GLY A 94 16.36 21.65 7.07
CA GLY A 94 16.21 20.66 5.99
C GLY A 94 16.60 19.22 6.35
N ASP A 95 17.25 19.02 7.51
CA ASP A 95 17.65 17.71 8.05
C ASP A 95 16.50 16.98 8.76
N PHE A 96 15.56 17.76 9.29
CA PHE A 96 14.38 17.28 10.01
C PHE A 96 13.11 17.61 9.23
N CYS A 97 12.16 16.68 9.23
CA CYS A 97 10.80 16.95 8.79
C CYS A 97 9.79 16.58 9.87
N LEU A 98 8.62 17.22 9.80
CA LEU A 98 7.46 16.84 10.59
C LEU A 98 6.65 15.82 9.82
N LEU A 99 6.26 14.75 10.49
CA LEU A 99 5.31 13.76 9.99
C LEU A 99 4.08 13.76 10.91
N GLU A 100 2.92 14.04 10.32
CA GLU A 100 1.62 13.89 10.97
C GLU A 100 1.23 12.41 10.90
N LEU A 101 0.93 11.82 12.06
CA LEU A 101 0.54 10.42 12.18
C LEU A 101 -0.83 10.31 12.86
N GLU A 102 -1.63 9.35 12.41
CA GLU A 102 -2.85 8.97 13.11
C GLU A 102 -2.51 8.33 14.47
N PRO A 103 -3.38 8.45 15.50
CA PRO A 103 -3.10 7.94 16.85
C PRO A 103 -2.65 6.47 16.88
N ALA A 104 -3.25 5.61 16.04
CA ALA A 104 -2.86 4.20 15.97
C ALA A 104 -1.41 3.98 15.50
N LEU A 105 -0.90 4.80 14.57
CA LEU A 105 0.50 4.74 14.14
C LEU A 105 1.44 5.28 15.21
N CYS A 106 0.99 6.26 15.99
CA CYS A 106 1.73 6.80 17.12
C CYS A 106 1.93 5.73 18.20
N GLU A 107 0.84 5.04 18.57
CA GLU A 107 0.85 3.93 19.54
C GLU A 107 1.78 2.80 19.07
N GLN A 108 1.81 2.50 17.76
CA GLN A 108 2.73 1.51 17.21
C GLN A 108 4.21 1.92 17.38
N LEU A 109 4.55 3.17 17.07
CA LEU A 109 5.91 3.69 17.26
C LEU A 109 6.31 3.71 18.75
N GLU A 110 5.40 4.13 19.63
CA GLU A 110 5.61 4.15 21.08
C GLU A 110 5.81 2.73 21.66
N ALA A 111 5.16 1.73 21.08
CA ALA A 111 5.36 0.31 21.40
C ALA A 111 6.69 -0.26 20.86
N GLY A 112 7.48 0.51 20.11
CA GLY A 112 8.76 0.11 19.54
C GLY A 112 8.66 -0.55 18.16
N HIS A 113 7.51 -0.49 17.50
CA HIS A 113 7.41 -0.89 16.10
C HIS A 113 8.02 0.15 15.17
N SER A 114 8.51 -0.28 14.01
CA SER A 114 9.09 0.59 12.99
C SER A 114 8.13 0.87 11.84
N LEU A 115 8.20 2.08 11.30
CA LEU A 115 7.59 2.42 10.00
C LEU A 115 8.70 2.53 8.96
N VAL A 116 8.43 2.07 7.74
CA VAL A 116 9.42 2.00 6.65
C VAL A 116 8.93 2.79 5.46
N ILE A 117 9.80 3.60 4.86
CA ILE A 117 9.49 4.33 3.62
C ILE A 117 9.93 3.45 2.44
N ARG A 118 9.03 3.20 1.48
CA ARG A 118 9.26 2.32 0.33
C ARG A 118 8.92 3.03 -1.00
N GLY A 119 9.63 2.65 -2.06
CA GLY A 119 9.43 3.14 -3.43
C GLY A 119 10.73 3.32 -4.21
N ASP A 120 10.69 3.05 -5.51
CA ASP A 120 11.84 3.30 -6.39
C ASP A 120 12.07 4.81 -6.60
N LYS A 121 13.24 5.18 -7.13
CA LYS A 121 13.67 6.58 -7.31
C LYS A 121 12.75 7.42 -8.21
N ASP A 122 12.05 6.76 -9.13
CA ASP A 122 11.12 7.34 -10.09
C ASP A 122 9.65 7.29 -9.63
N GLU A 123 9.39 6.78 -8.42
CA GLU A 123 8.05 6.62 -7.84
C GLU A 123 7.81 7.59 -6.66
N GLN A 124 6.53 7.83 -6.36
CA GLN A 124 6.16 8.57 -5.15
C GLN A 124 6.28 7.66 -3.93
N ALA A 125 7.16 7.97 -2.98
CA ALA A 125 7.35 7.16 -1.79
C ALA A 125 6.05 6.94 -0.98
N VAL A 126 5.94 5.75 -0.38
CA VAL A 126 4.87 5.38 0.55
C VAL A 126 5.45 5.09 1.93
N LEU A 127 4.66 5.29 2.97
CA LEU A 127 4.97 4.86 4.33
C LEU A 127 4.25 3.54 4.59
N CYS A 128 5.00 2.54 5.05
CA CYS A 128 4.47 1.23 5.37
C CYS A 128 4.61 0.97 6.87
N SER A 129 3.51 0.56 7.47
CA SER A 129 3.51 -0.21 8.72
C SER A 129 3.74 -1.70 8.40
N ARG A 130 3.60 -2.58 9.39
CA ARG A 130 3.71 -4.03 9.17
C ARG A 130 2.64 -4.56 8.20
N ASP A 131 1.41 -4.05 8.32
CA ASP A 131 0.22 -4.59 7.66
C ASP A 131 -0.49 -3.64 6.69
N LYS A 132 -0.09 -2.35 6.66
CA LYS A 132 -0.76 -1.31 5.88
C LYS A 132 0.18 -0.34 5.20
N THR A 133 -0.26 0.15 4.04
CA THR A 133 0.41 1.17 3.24
C THR A 133 -0.30 2.53 3.27
N TYR A 134 0.50 3.60 3.29
CA TYR A 134 0.05 4.98 3.39
C TYR A 134 0.76 5.86 2.34
N ASP A 135 0.00 6.68 1.62
CA ASP A 135 0.55 7.72 0.75
C ASP A 135 1.17 8.83 1.60
N LEU A 136 2.32 9.35 1.15
CA LEU A 136 2.97 10.51 1.74
C LEU A 136 2.70 11.76 0.90
N LYS A 137 2.23 12.84 1.54
CA LYS A 137 1.99 14.14 0.88
C LYS A 137 2.57 15.28 1.68
N ILE A 138 3.17 16.25 1.00
CA ILE A 138 3.65 17.48 1.63
C ILE A 138 2.49 18.46 1.71
N ALA A 139 2.26 19.00 2.91
CA ALA A 139 1.35 20.10 3.17
C ALA A 139 2.15 21.35 3.55
N ASP A 140 2.13 22.35 2.67
CA ASP A 140 2.78 23.65 2.92
C ASP A 140 1.95 24.48 3.90
N THR A 141 2.63 25.18 4.81
CA THR A 141 2.02 26.08 5.77
C THR A 141 2.47 27.51 5.54
N SER A 142 1.53 28.46 5.59
CA SER A 142 1.86 29.89 5.55
C SER A 142 2.60 30.37 6.80
N ASN A 143 2.55 29.59 7.88
CA ASN A 143 3.26 29.85 9.13
C ASN A 143 4.55 29.03 9.19
N MET A 144 5.56 29.57 9.87
CA MET A 144 6.77 28.84 10.20
C MET A 144 6.55 27.98 11.45
N LEU A 145 6.80 26.69 11.33
CA LEU A 145 6.73 25.72 12.42
C LEU A 145 8.12 25.64 13.08
N LEU A 146 8.23 26.08 14.33
CA LEU A 146 9.49 26.10 15.08
C LEU A 146 9.63 24.84 15.94
N PHE A 147 10.80 24.21 15.88
CA PHE A 147 11.16 23.07 16.72
C PHE A 147 11.89 23.59 17.95
N ILE A 148 11.26 23.47 19.11
CA ILE A 148 11.76 24.05 20.35
C ILE A 148 11.74 22.95 21.43
N PRO A 149 12.80 22.14 21.53
CA PRO A 149 12.90 21.08 22.54
C PRO A 149 12.75 21.64 23.95
N GLY A 150 11.94 20.97 24.79
CA GLY A 150 11.72 21.39 26.17
C GLY A 150 10.88 22.67 26.34
N CYS A 151 10.30 23.21 25.26
CA CYS A 151 9.40 24.36 25.33
C CYS A 151 8.13 24.00 26.11
N LYS A 152 7.93 24.67 27.25
CA LYS A 152 6.79 24.39 28.12
C LYS A 152 5.52 25.07 27.64
N THR A 153 4.40 24.36 27.71
CA THR A 153 3.07 24.94 27.47
C THR A 153 2.61 25.78 28.68
N PRO A 154 1.64 26.70 28.51
CA PRO A 154 0.98 27.39 29.62
C PRO A 154 0.59 26.47 30.78
N ASP A 155 -0.03 25.33 30.46
CA ASP A 155 -0.54 24.40 31.46
C ASP A 155 0.60 23.77 32.25
N GLN A 156 1.71 23.42 31.58
CA GLN A 156 2.92 22.88 32.24
C GLN A 156 3.59 23.92 33.15
N LEU A 157 3.60 25.20 32.75
CA LEU A 157 4.18 26.29 33.54
C LEU A 157 3.35 26.63 34.78
N GLN A 158 2.03 26.41 34.75
CA GLN A 158 1.16 26.66 35.90
C GLN A 158 1.30 25.59 37.01
N MET A 159 1.83 24.41 36.68
CA MET A 159 1.99 23.29 37.61
C MET A 159 3.32 23.33 38.39
N GLU A 160 4.23 24.24 38.06
CA GLU A 160 5.55 24.35 38.72
C GLU A 160 5.53 25.39 39.85
N GLU A 161 6.01 24.99 41.04
CA GLU A 161 6.10 25.86 42.24
C GLU A 161 7.20 26.94 42.12
N THR A 162 8.22 26.71 41.29
CA THR A 162 9.31 27.66 41.03
C THR A 162 9.07 28.44 39.74
N HIS A 163 8.65 29.70 39.88
CA HIS A 163 8.50 30.61 38.75
C HIS A 163 9.87 31.16 38.29
N CYS A 164 10.47 30.54 37.29
CA CYS A 164 11.50 31.23 36.50
C CYS A 164 10.82 32.36 35.68
N ASN A 165 11.25 33.60 35.88
CA ASN A 165 10.66 34.76 35.18
C ASN A 165 11.04 34.82 33.69
N ILE A 166 12.21 34.28 33.32
CA ILE A 166 12.69 34.20 31.93
C ILE A 166 13.30 32.84 31.68
N ILE A 167 12.91 32.22 30.57
CA ILE A 167 13.46 30.97 30.08
C ILE A 167 14.05 31.24 28.70
N HIS A 168 15.36 31.09 28.57
CA HIS A 168 16.03 31.15 27.27
C HIS A 168 15.96 29.77 26.63
N THR A 169 15.39 29.70 25.43
CA THR A 169 15.27 28.44 24.70
C THR A 169 15.84 28.62 23.31
N GLU A 170 16.62 27.64 22.87
CA GLU A 170 17.15 27.64 21.51
C GLU A 170 16.14 26.99 20.56
N ILE A 171 15.90 27.65 19.44
CA ILE A 171 15.19 27.08 18.30
C ILE A 171 16.15 26.06 17.70
N PHE A 172 15.74 24.79 17.72
CA PHE A 172 16.54 23.69 17.18
C PHE A 172 16.46 23.62 15.65
N GLY A 173 15.31 24.00 15.09
CA GLY A 173 15.09 24.04 13.66
C GLY A 173 13.72 24.62 13.34
N PHE A 174 13.39 24.68 12.06
CA PHE A 174 12.08 25.10 11.60
C PHE A 174 11.68 24.38 10.33
N SER A 175 10.39 24.37 10.04
CA SER A 175 9.84 23.93 8.77
C SER A 175 8.72 24.85 8.32
N ASN A 176 8.51 24.95 7.01
CA ASN A 176 7.37 25.60 6.37
C ASN A 176 6.38 24.58 5.77
N ASN A 177 6.61 23.29 6.01
CA ASN A 177 5.71 22.22 5.60
C ASN A 177 5.78 21.04 6.58
N TYR A 178 4.85 20.11 6.40
CA TYR A 178 4.85 18.83 7.09
C TYR A 178 4.35 17.74 6.13
N TRP A 179 4.66 16.49 6.47
CA TRP A 179 4.20 15.32 5.74
C TRP A 179 2.91 14.81 6.36
N GLU A 180 1.88 14.66 5.53
CA GLU A 180 0.64 13.98 5.84
C GLU A 180 0.69 12.55 5.33
N VAL A 181 0.23 11.62 6.16
CA VAL A 181 0.00 10.23 5.76
C VAL A 181 -1.48 10.00 5.49
N ARG A 182 -1.78 9.27 4.42
CA ARG A 182 -3.15 8.83 4.16
C ARG A 182 -3.14 7.36 3.76
N ARG A 183 -3.94 6.55 4.44
CA ARG A 183 -4.10 5.15 4.08
C ARG A 183 -4.51 5.01 2.61
N CYS A 184 -3.78 4.18 1.88
CA CYS A 184 -4.01 3.93 0.46
C CYS A 184 -4.07 2.42 0.18
N ARG A 185 -4.33 2.05 -1.08
CA ARG A 185 -4.24 0.65 -1.51
C ARG A 185 -2.78 0.37 -1.91
N PRO A 186 -2.25 -0.81 -1.57
CA PRO A 186 -0.91 -1.18 -2.00
C PRO A 186 -0.86 -1.29 -3.53
N LYS A 187 0.27 -0.89 -4.13
CA LYS A 187 0.48 -0.98 -5.59
C LYS A 187 1.20 -2.28 -5.92
N LEU A 188 0.43 -3.31 -6.24
CA LEU A 188 0.86 -4.70 -6.29
C LEU A 188 1.02 -5.22 -7.72
N LYS A 189 0.61 -4.49 -8.75
CA LYS A 189 0.88 -4.84 -10.15
C LYS A 189 2.36 -4.97 -10.45
N LYS A 190 3.18 -4.12 -9.85
CA LYS A 190 4.63 -4.18 -9.99
C LYS A 190 5.18 -5.51 -9.51
N LEU A 191 4.66 -6.06 -8.40
CA LEU A 191 5.04 -7.38 -7.89
C LEU A 191 4.80 -8.47 -8.93
N LYS A 192 3.58 -8.53 -9.48
CA LYS A 192 3.25 -9.48 -10.55
C LYS A 192 4.20 -9.31 -11.75
N LYS A 193 4.44 -8.07 -12.18
CA LYS A 193 5.34 -7.77 -13.31
C LYS A 193 6.75 -8.32 -13.07
N LEU A 194 7.33 -8.07 -11.90
CA LEU A 194 8.67 -8.55 -11.54
C LEU A 194 8.73 -10.08 -11.57
N LEU A 195 7.75 -10.76 -10.95
CA LEU A 195 7.73 -12.22 -10.90
C LEU A 195 7.50 -12.87 -12.27
N MET A 196 6.82 -12.16 -13.19
CA MET A 196 6.61 -12.62 -14.56
C MET A 196 7.84 -12.44 -15.47
N GLU A 197 8.88 -11.69 -15.05
CA GLU A 197 10.12 -11.54 -15.84
C GLU A 197 10.87 -12.86 -15.99
N ASN A 198 10.70 -13.77 -15.03
CA ASN A 198 11.34 -15.07 -15.00
C ASN A 198 10.40 -16.07 -14.31
N THR A 199 9.44 -16.60 -15.05
CA THR A 199 8.54 -17.65 -14.56
C THR A 199 9.25 -19.00 -14.48
N TYR A 200 8.80 -19.87 -13.56
CA TYR A 200 9.35 -21.21 -13.40
C TYR A 200 8.66 -22.20 -14.34
N GLU A 201 9.40 -22.79 -15.27
CA GLU A 201 8.89 -23.68 -16.32
C GLU A 201 9.07 -25.18 -15.99
N GLY A 202 9.60 -25.48 -14.79
CA GLY A 202 9.94 -26.85 -14.37
C GLY A 202 11.43 -27.07 -14.14
N PRO A 203 11.80 -28.19 -13.50
CA PRO A 203 13.18 -28.47 -13.07
C PRO A 203 14.15 -28.66 -14.23
N ASP A 204 13.67 -29.13 -15.38
CA ASP A 204 14.51 -29.39 -16.56
C ASP A 204 14.73 -28.17 -17.46
N SER A 205 14.11 -27.02 -17.14
CA SER A 205 14.22 -25.82 -17.97
C SER A 205 15.67 -25.31 -18.03
N GLN A 206 16.07 -24.86 -19.22
CA GLN A 206 17.38 -24.22 -19.42
C GLN A 206 17.50 -22.94 -18.59
N LYS A 207 16.39 -22.24 -18.35
CA LYS A 207 16.35 -21.01 -17.55
C LYS A 207 16.77 -21.23 -16.10
N GLU A 208 16.53 -22.43 -15.55
CA GLU A 208 16.96 -22.74 -14.18
C GLU A 208 18.46 -23.04 -14.09
N LYS A 209 19.10 -23.36 -15.21
CA LYS A 209 20.57 -23.53 -15.29
C LYS A 209 21.30 -22.21 -15.52
N ASP A 210 20.59 -21.17 -15.96
CA ASP A 210 21.14 -19.85 -16.22
C ASP A 210 20.87 -18.90 -15.04
N SER A 211 21.93 -18.54 -14.32
CA SER A 211 21.87 -17.60 -13.20
C SER A 211 21.74 -16.13 -13.64
N SER A 212 21.73 -15.84 -14.95
CA SER A 212 21.62 -14.47 -15.47
C SER A 212 20.22 -13.87 -15.35
N HIS A 213 19.20 -14.71 -15.20
CA HIS A 213 17.82 -14.24 -15.10
C HIS A 213 17.50 -13.68 -13.71
N PRO A 214 16.71 -12.60 -13.61
CA PRO A 214 16.35 -12.01 -12.33
C PRO A 214 15.57 -13.00 -11.47
N LYS A 215 15.91 -13.03 -10.18
CA LYS A 215 15.19 -13.73 -9.11
C LYS A 215 15.12 -12.78 -7.92
N TYR A 216 14.04 -12.85 -7.15
CA TYR A 216 13.76 -11.87 -6.09
C TYR A 216 13.50 -12.57 -4.76
N THR A 217 14.26 -12.20 -3.73
CA THR A 217 13.97 -12.62 -2.35
C THR A 217 12.84 -11.76 -1.76
N THR A 218 12.39 -12.10 -0.55
CA THR A 218 11.44 -11.26 0.19
C THR A 218 11.97 -9.84 0.37
N GLU A 219 13.25 -9.69 0.72
CA GLU A 219 13.92 -8.39 0.91
C GLU A 219 13.95 -7.58 -0.40
N ASP A 220 14.32 -8.21 -1.52
CA ASP A 220 14.33 -7.54 -2.83
C ASP A 220 12.94 -6.99 -3.21
N LEU A 221 11.89 -7.75 -2.88
CA LEU A 221 10.51 -7.31 -3.12
C LEU A 221 10.10 -6.18 -2.18
N LEU A 222 10.48 -6.23 -0.91
CA LEU A 222 10.18 -5.18 0.07
C LEU A 222 10.85 -3.85 -0.29
N ASP A 223 12.03 -3.88 -0.90
CA ASP A 223 12.76 -2.67 -1.31
C ASP A 223 12.12 -2.00 -2.54
N ARG A 224 11.50 -2.79 -3.44
CA ARG A 224 11.00 -2.31 -4.73
C ARG A 224 9.50 -2.07 -4.78
N ILE A 225 8.72 -2.75 -3.95
CA ILE A 225 7.25 -2.72 -4.00
C ILE A 225 6.69 -1.72 -2.99
N GLN A 226 5.74 -0.90 -3.46
CA GLN A 226 5.06 0.11 -2.66
C GLN A 226 3.89 -0.51 -1.86
N ALA A 227 4.24 -1.42 -0.95
CA ALA A 227 3.28 -2.15 -0.12
C ALA A 227 3.91 -2.52 1.23
N SER A 228 3.09 -2.83 2.23
CA SER A 228 3.56 -3.42 3.49
C SER A 228 3.97 -4.87 3.29
N GLU A 229 4.68 -5.44 4.27
CA GLU A 229 5.13 -6.83 4.19
C GLU A 229 3.97 -7.81 4.12
N GLU A 230 2.97 -7.68 5.01
CA GLU A 230 1.81 -8.58 4.99
C GLU A 230 1.00 -8.44 3.69
N GLU A 231 0.90 -7.24 3.11
CA GLU A 231 0.24 -7.03 1.82
C GLU A 231 0.99 -7.71 0.66
N ILE A 232 2.33 -7.70 0.66
CA ILE A 232 3.15 -8.40 -0.36
C ILE A 232 2.98 -9.92 -0.22
N ILE A 233 3.08 -10.46 0.99
CA ILE A 233 2.91 -11.90 1.24
C ILE A 233 1.49 -12.35 0.86
N ALA A 234 0.47 -11.58 1.22
CA ALA A 234 -0.91 -11.87 0.82
C ALA A 234 -1.06 -11.88 -0.71
N GLN A 235 -0.44 -10.93 -1.41
CA GLN A 235 -0.48 -10.89 -2.86
C GLN A 235 0.27 -12.06 -3.50
N LEU A 236 1.41 -12.48 -2.95
CA LEU A 236 2.16 -13.66 -3.41
C LEU A 236 1.27 -14.90 -3.36
N GLN A 237 0.48 -15.07 -2.29
CA GLN A 237 -0.50 -16.16 -2.18
C GLN A 237 -1.61 -16.04 -3.23
N VAL A 238 -2.15 -14.84 -3.48
CA VAL A 238 -3.16 -14.60 -4.53
C VAL A 238 -2.62 -14.93 -5.92
N LEU A 239 -1.34 -14.66 -6.17
CA LEU A 239 -0.65 -14.97 -7.41
C LEU A 239 -0.21 -16.44 -7.52
N ASN A 240 -0.53 -17.28 -6.53
CA ASN A 240 -0.04 -18.66 -6.43
C ASN A 240 1.51 -18.74 -6.55
N ALA A 241 2.22 -17.72 -6.06
CA ALA A 241 3.67 -17.72 -6.05
C ALA A 241 4.21 -18.67 -4.97
N CYS A 242 5.33 -19.32 -5.26
CA CYS A 242 6.04 -20.20 -4.34
C CYS A 242 7.50 -19.77 -4.18
N GLU A 243 8.11 -20.21 -3.09
CA GLU A 243 9.53 -20.00 -2.83
C GLU A 243 10.33 -21.20 -3.38
N ILE A 244 11.26 -20.94 -4.29
CA ILE A 244 12.15 -21.95 -4.88
C ILE A 244 13.59 -21.49 -4.66
N GLY A 245 14.31 -22.21 -3.80
CA GLY A 245 15.71 -21.91 -3.50
C GLY A 245 15.94 -20.51 -2.88
N GLY A 246 15.00 -20.03 -2.07
CA GLY A 246 15.07 -18.69 -1.43
C GLY A 246 14.48 -17.54 -2.25
N TYR A 247 13.93 -17.83 -3.43
CA TYR A 247 13.40 -16.81 -4.34
C TYR A 247 11.93 -17.04 -4.63
N TRP A 248 11.15 -15.95 -4.70
CA TRP A 248 9.74 -16.00 -5.10
C TRP A 248 9.60 -16.21 -6.61
N ARG A 249 8.75 -17.18 -6.98
CA ARG A 249 8.51 -17.61 -8.36
C ARG A 249 7.03 -17.80 -8.61
N ILE A 250 6.58 -17.39 -9.80
CA ILE A 250 5.29 -17.81 -10.36
C ILE A 250 5.56 -18.95 -11.32
N LEU A 251 4.76 -20.02 -11.23
CA LEU A 251 4.83 -21.11 -12.19
C LEU A 251 4.36 -20.61 -13.56
N GLU A 252 5.07 -20.99 -14.61
CA GLU A 252 4.56 -20.79 -15.96
C GLU A 252 3.23 -21.55 -16.11
N PHE A 253 2.28 -20.95 -16.82
CA PHE A 253 0.93 -21.49 -16.95
C PHE A 253 0.90 -22.92 -17.49
N ASP A 254 1.69 -23.24 -18.52
CA ASP A 254 1.71 -24.58 -19.11
C ASP A 254 2.25 -25.62 -18.13
N TYR A 255 3.26 -25.26 -17.33
CA TYR A 255 3.78 -26.11 -16.25
C TYR A 255 2.78 -26.28 -15.10
N GLU A 256 2.09 -25.20 -14.69
CA GLU A 256 1.01 -25.27 -13.69
C GLU A 256 -0.12 -26.21 -14.15
N MET A 257 -0.53 -26.13 -15.43
CA MET A 257 -1.56 -27.02 -16.00
C MET A 257 -1.07 -28.47 -16.10
N LYS A 258 0.21 -28.69 -16.41
CA LYS A 258 0.82 -30.04 -16.39
C LYS A 258 0.73 -30.67 -15.01
N LEU A 259 1.11 -29.93 -13.95
CA LEU A 259 1.02 -30.38 -12.56
C LEU A 259 -0.42 -30.69 -12.16
N LEU A 260 -1.34 -29.78 -12.47
CA LEU A 260 -2.76 -29.98 -12.16
C LEU A 260 -3.30 -31.24 -12.86
N ASN A 261 -2.95 -31.45 -14.13
CA ASN A 261 -3.37 -32.63 -14.88
C ASN A 261 -2.83 -33.92 -14.25
N HIS A 262 -1.55 -33.99 -13.88
CA HIS A 262 -0.98 -35.14 -13.16
C HIS A 262 -1.77 -35.46 -11.88
N VAL A 263 -2.06 -34.44 -11.06
CA VAL A 263 -2.83 -34.61 -9.83
C VAL A 263 -4.24 -35.12 -10.13
N THR A 264 -4.96 -34.50 -11.06
CA THR A 264 -6.34 -34.90 -11.37
C THR A 264 -6.44 -36.28 -12.00
N GLN A 265 -5.45 -36.69 -12.80
CA GLN A 265 -5.37 -38.03 -13.37
C GLN A 265 -5.11 -39.08 -12.30
N LEU A 266 -4.27 -38.79 -11.31
CA LEU A 266 -4.04 -39.70 -10.18
C LEU A 266 -5.30 -39.86 -9.31
N VAL A 267 -6.03 -38.77 -9.05
CA VAL A 267 -7.31 -38.83 -8.33
C VAL A 267 -8.30 -39.74 -9.05
N ASP A 268 -8.39 -39.62 -10.38
CA ASP A 268 -9.26 -40.45 -11.21
C ASP A 268 -8.82 -41.93 -11.20
N SER A 269 -7.52 -42.20 -11.43
CA SER A 269 -6.99 -43.57 -11.48
C SER A 269 -7.18 -44.34 -10.18
N GLU A 270 -7.01 -43.65 -9.05
CA GLU A 270 -7.19 -44.23 -7.72
C GLU A 270 -8.65 -44.15 -7.23
N SER A 271 -9.55 -43.58 -8.04
CA SER A 271 -10.97 -43.39 -7.72
C SER A 271 -11.21 -42.68 -6.38
N TRP A 272 -10.35 -41.71 -6.07
CA TRP A 272 -10.50 -40.93 -4.84
C TRP A 272 -11.59 -39.89 -4.96
N PRO A 273 -12.34 -39.62 -3.87
CA PRO A 273 -13.16 -38.42 -3.84
C PRO A 273 -12.26 -37.17 -3.81
N PHE A 274 -12.62 -36.15 -4.59
CA PHE A 274 -11.91 -34.86 -4.58
C PHE A 274 -11.81 -34.20 -3.20
N SER A 275 -12.69 -34.60 -2.26
CA SER A 275 -12.66 -34.12 -0.88
C SER A 275 -11.56 -34.74 -0.02
N LYS A 276 -10.96 -35.86 -0.44
CA LYS A 276 -9.98 -36.62 0.35
C LYS A 276 -8.85 -37.15 -0.52
N VAL A 277 -7.97 -36.24 -0.93
CA VAL A 277 -6.76 -36.57 -1.72
C VAL A 277 -5.55 -36.69 -0.78
N PRO A 278 -4.93 -37.88 -0.62
CA PRO A 278 -3.82 -38.10 0.31
C PRO A 278 -2.49 -37.53 -0.22
N LEU A 279 -1.86 -36.63 0.56
CA LEU A 279 -0.59 -36.02 0.16
C LEU A 279 0.53 -37.06 0.02
N SER A 280 0.63 -38.00 0.95
CA SER A 280 1.69 -39.02 0.97
C SER A 280 1.73 -39.85 -0.31
N ILE A 281 0.56 -40.28 -0.81
CA ILE A 281 0.46 -41.05 -2.05
C ILE A 281 0.73 -40.15 -3.26
N CYS A 282 0.24 -38.91 -3.27
CA CYS A 282 0.58 -37.96 -4.34
C CYS A 282 2.10 -37.77 -4.48
N LEU A 283 2.83 -37.60 -3.37
CA LEU A 283 4.29 -37.46 -3.40
C LEU A 283 4.98 -38.75 -3.85
N GLN A 284 4.51 -39.90 -3.41
CA GLN A 284 5.06 -41.20 -3.80
C GLN A 284 4.91 -41.47 -5.31
N GLU A 285 3.71 -41.27 -5.85
CA GLU A 285 3.39 -41.64 -7.23
C GLU A 285 3.82 -40.57 -8.25
N LEU A 286 3.73 -39.28 -7.88
CA LEU A 286 4.10 -38.16 -8.78
C LEU A 286 5.54 -37.69 -8.58
N GLY A 287 6.18 -38.00 -7.45
CA GLY A 287 7.57 -37.61 -7.16
C GLY A 287 8.61 -38.04 -8.21
N PRO A 288 8.46 -39.20 -8.89
CA PRO A 288 9.33 -39.53 -10.02
C PRO A 288 9.17 -38.64 -11.26
N LEU A 289 8.05 -37.91 -11.37
CA LEU A 289 7.74 -37.06 -12.52
C LEU A 289 8.03 -35.58 -12.25
N GLU A 290 7.79 -35.12 -11.02
CA GLU A 290 7.84 -33.72 -10.64
C GLU A 290 8.38 -33.55 -9.21
N PRO A 291 9.03 -32.41 -8.87
CA PRO A 291 9.53 -32.17 -7.52
C PRO A 291 8.39 -32.19 -6.48
N GLU A 292 8.65 -32.78 -5.31
CA GLU A 292 7.67 -32.90 -4.22
C GLU A 292 7.08 -31.54 -3.80
N GLU A 293 7.91 -30.50 -3.78
CA GLU A 293 7.50 -29.14 -3.44
C GLU A 293 6.50 -28.57 -4.46
N MET A 294 6.65 -28.92 -5.74
CA MET A 294 5.76 -28.46 -6.82
C MET A 294 4.42 -29.19 -6.78
N ILE A 295 4.43 -30.47 -6.41
CA ILE A 295 3.21 -31.26 -6.19
C ILE A 295 2.44 -30.72 -4.99
N GLU A 296 3.10 -30.51 -3.85
CA GLU A 296 2.44 -29.94 -2.67
C GLU A 296 1.95 -28.50 -2.94
N HIS A 297 2.72 -27.69 -3.67
CA HIS A 297 2.29 -26.35 -4.09
C HIS A 297 1.04 -26.40 -4.97
N CYS A 298 0.99 -27.28 -5.97
CA CYS A 298 -0.20 -27.47 -6.81
C CYS A 298 -1.43 -27.81 -5.97
N LEU A 299 -1.30 -28.76 -5.03
CA LEU A 299 -2.39 -29.14 -4.12
C LEU A 299 -2.83 -27.97 -3.22
N LYS A 300 -1.90 -27.13 -2.74
CA LYS A 300 -2.22 -25.91 -1.98
C LYS A 300 -2.93 -24.85 -2.83
N CYS A 301 -2.53 -24.70 -4.10
CA CYS A 301 -3.16 -23.77 -5.03
C CYS A 301 -4.60 -24.17 -5.34
N TYR A 302 -4.86 -25.45 -5.57
CA TYR A 302 -6.15 -25.97 -6.03
C TYR A 302 -7.02 -26.59 -4.94
N GLY A 303 -6.53 -26.74 -3.71
CA GLY A 303 -7.26 -27.38 -2.62
C GLY A 303 -7.04 -26.74 -1.26
N LYS A 304 -7.65 -27.36 -0.25
CA LYS A 304 -7.54 -26.99 1.15
C LYS A 304 -6.93 -28.15 1.93
N LYS A 305 -5.79 -27.91 2.57
CA LYS A 305 -5.09 -28.87 3.42
C LYS A 305 -5.89 -29.13 4.71
N TYR A 306 -6.02 -30.39 5.10
CA TYR A 306 -6.54 -30.80 6.40
C TYR A 306 -5.84 -32.07 6.89
N ILE A 307 -6.00 -32.39 8.17
CA ILE A 307 -5.40 -33.56 8.81
C ILE A 307 -6.51 -34.44 9.35
N GLU A 308 -6.45 -35.73 9.06
CA GLU A 308 -7.39 -36.74 9.53
C GLU A 308 -6.58 -37.98 9.92
N ASP A 309 -6.79 -38.50 11.13
CA ASP A 309 -6.08 -39.66 11.69
C ASP A 309 -4.54 -39.56 11.65
N GLY A 310 -4.00 -38.34 11.72
CA GLY A 310 -2.55 -38.07 11.67
C GLY A 310 -1.97 -37.98 10.25
N GLU A 311 -2.78 -38.25 9.22
CA GLU A 311 -2.40 -38.17 7.82
C GLU A 311 -2.87 -36.85 7.19
N VAL A 312 -2.14 -36.39 6.18
CA VAL A 312 -2.41 -35.12 5.50
C VAL A 312 -3.22 -35.36 4.23
N TYR A 313 -4.33 -34.64 4.11
CA TYR A 313 -5.22 -34.69 2.95
C TYR A 313 -5.48 -33.30 2.38
N PHE A 314 -5.93 -33.28 1.13
CA PHE A 314 -6.43 -32.10 0.44
C PHE A 314 -7.86 -32.31 -0.04
N GLU A 315 -8.70 -31.31 0.23
CA GLU A 315 -10.00 -31.13 -0.41
C GLU A 315 -9.81 -30.23 -1.64
N LEU A 316 -9.87 -30.79 -2.84
CA LEU A 316 -9.71 -30.06 -4.09
C LEU A 316 -10.94 -29.21 -4.40
N SER A 317 -10.69 -27.97 -4.83
CA SER A 317 -11.71 -26.98 -5.13
C SER A 317 -12.17 -27.10 -6.58
N ALA A 318 -13.38 -27.62 -6.77
CA ALA A 318 -14.01 -27.67 -8.10
C ALA A 318 -14.07 -26.28 -8.77
N ASP A 319 -14.35 -25.22 -8.01
CA ASP A 319 -14.40 -23.86 -8.57
C ASP A 319 -13.03 -23.40 -9.11
N LYS A 320 -11.92 -23.68 -8.39
CA LYS A 320 -10.57 -23.33 -8.86
C LYS A 320 -10.15 -24.16 -10.08
N ILE A 321 -10.42 -25.45 -10.07
CA ILE A 321 -10.07 -26.37 -11.16
C ILE A 321 -10.87 -26.02 -12.42
N CYS A 322 -12.20 -25.90 -12.31
CA CYS A 322 -13.04 -25.46 -13.43
C CYS A 322 -12.56 -24.11 -14.00
N ARG A 323 -12.21 -23.15 -13.14
CA ARG A 323 -11.71 -21.84 -13.55
C ARG A 323 -10.36 -21.93 -14.30
N ALA A 324 -9.44 -22.77 -13.85
CA ALA A 324 -8.16 -23.00 -14.53
C ALA A 324 -8.34 -23.68 -15.90
N THR A 325 -9.18 -24.72 -15.98
CA THR A 325 -9.54 -25.36 -17.25
C THR A 325 -10.16 -24.36 -18.23
N ALA A 326 -11.07 -23.49 -17.77
CA ALA A 326 -11.64 -22.43 -18.61
C ALA A 326 -10.57 -21.46 -19.11
N GLN A 327 -9.63 -21.05 -18.23
CA GLN A 327 -8.53 -20.19 -18.63
C GLN A 327 -7.70 -20.83 -19.74
N MET A 328 -7.34 -22.11 -19.61
CA MET A 328 -6.58 -22.86 -20.61
C MET A 328 -7.29 -22.88 -21.97
N LEU A 329 -8.60 -23.16 -21.98
CA LEU A 329 -9.41 -23.20 -23.20
C LEU A 329 -9.53 -21.82 -23.87
N LEU A 330 -9.66 -20.75 -23.08
CA LEU A 330 -9.83 -19.40 -23.61
C LEU A 330 -8.50 -18.70 -23.95
N GLN A 331 -7.36 -19.16 -23.43
CA GLN A 331 -6.06 -18.51 -23.63
C GLN A 331 -5.64 -18.46 -25.11
N ASN A 332 -6.03 -19.46 -25.88
CA ASN A 332 -5.73 -19.55 -27.31
C ASN A 332 -6.85 -18.97 -28.21
N ALA A 333 -7.95 -18.50 -27.62
CA ALA A 333 -9.11 -18.00 -28.35
C ALA A 333 -9.29 -16.49 -28.14
N VAL A 334 -9.32 -15.71 -29.22
CA VAL A 334 -9.66 -14.28 -29.14
C VAL A 334 -11.11 -14.11 -28.69
N LYS A 335 -12.02 -14.90 -29.27
CA LYS A 335 -13.44 -15.00 -28.95
C LYS A 335 -13.88 -16.45 -29.17
N PHE A 336 -14.68 -16.99 -28.28
CA PHE A 336 -15.24 -18.34 -28.37
C PHE A 336 -16.78 -18.22 -28.42
N ASN A 337 -17.44 -18.97 -29.31
CA ASN A 337 -18.88 -19.19 -29.22
C ASN A 337 -19.24 -19.71 -27.82
N LEU A 338 -20.19 -19.05 -27.16
CA LEU A 338 -20.54 -19.36 -25.76
C LEU A 338 -21.06 -20.79 -25.58
N THR A 339 -21.95 -21.25 -26.46
CA THR A 339 -22.57 -22.59 -26.34
C THR A 339 -21.52 -23.68 -26.53
N GLU A 340 -20.72 -23.58 -27.59
CA GLU A 340 -19.63 -24.52 -27.88
C GLU A 340 -18.60 -24.51 -26.75
N PHE A 341 -18.25 -23.33 -26.22
CA PHE A 341 -17.35 -23.21 -25.08
C PHE A 341 -17.88 -23.95 -23.85
N GLN A 342 -19.16 -23.80 -23.50
CA GLN A 342 -19.73 -24.47 -22.32
C GLN A 342 -19.68 -25.99 -22.45
N GLU A 343 -19.94 -26.53 -23.64
CA GLU A 343 -19.84 -27.96 -23.91
C GLU A 343 -18.40 -28.46 -23.77
N VAL A 344 -17.45 -27.80 -24.44
CA VAL A 344 -16.02 -28.18 -24.37
C VAL A 344 -15.47 -28.01 -22.96
N TRP A 345 -15.86 -26.95 -22.26
CA TRP A 345 -15.43 -26.71 -20.89
C TRP A 345 -15.91 -27.80 -19.94
N GLN A 346 -17.18 -28.19 -20.02
CA GLN A 346 -17.72 -29.27 -19.18
C GLN A 346 -17.08 -30.64 -19.48
N GLN A 347 -16.68 -30.88 -20.73
CA GLN A 347 -15.97 -32.12 -21.12
C GLN A 347 -14.49 -32.13 -20.70
N SER A 348 -13.90 -30.96 -20.43
CA SER A 348 -12.46 -30.83 -20.13
C SER A 348 -12.15 -30.83 -18.63
N VAL A 349 -13.16 -30.75 -17.76
CA VAL A 349 -12.97 -30.84 -16.31
C VAL A 349 -13.08 -32.29 -15.83
N PRO A 350 -12.46 -32.65 -14.69
CA PRO A 350 -12.57 -34.01 -14.14
C PRO A 350 -14.02 -34.45 -13.90
N GLU A 351 -14.27 -35.76 -13.99
CA GLU A 351 -15.61 -36.32 -13.79
C GLU A 351 -16.16 -35.95 -12.40
N GLY A 352 -17.45 -35.60 -12.34
CA GLY A 352 -18.11 -35.16 -11.12
C GLY A 352 -18.02 -33.64 -10.84
N MET A 353 -17.18 -32.89 -11.54
CA MET A 353 -17.17 -31.43 -11.43
C MET A 353 -18.20 -30.78 -12.36
N ILE A 354 -18.89 -29.73 -11.86
CA ILE A 354 -19.92 -29.01 -12.62
C ILE A 354 -19.42 -27.60 -12.95
N THR A 355 -19.45 -27.26 -14.23
CA THR A 355 -19.08 -25.94 -14.73
C THR A 355 -20.24 -24.94 -14.65
N ARG A 356 -19.95 -23.71 -14.24
CA ARG A 356 -20.92 -22.61 -14.13
C ARG A 356 -20.26 -21.30 -14.51
N LEU A 357 -20.91 -20.47 -15.32
CA LEU A 357 -20.38 -19.16 -15.72
C LEU A 357 -20.01 -18.25 -14.53
N ASP A 358 -20.67 -18.42 -13.38
CA ASP A 358 -20.34 -17.71 -12.14
C ASP A 358 -18.90 -17.97 -11.65
N GLN A 359 -18.30 -19.13 -11.96
CA GLN A 359 -16.91 -19.47 -11.63
C GLN A 359 -15.90 -18.63 -12.44
N LEU A 360 -16.35 -18.01 -13.55
CA LEU A 360 -15.49 -17.22 -14.45
C LEU A 360 -15.53 -15.72 -14.17
N LYS A 361 -16.23 -15.29 -13.11
CA LYS A 361 -16.27 -13.89 -12.66
C LYS A 361 -14.85 -13.37 -12.45
N GLY A 362 -14.52 -12.26 -13.11
CA GLY A 362 -13.17 -11.64 -13.05
C GLY A 362 -12.11 -12.33 -13.91
N LEU A 363 -12.44 -13.39 -14.65
CA LEU A 363 -11.55 -14.10 -15.58
C LEU A 363 -11.98 -13.97 -17.04
N ALA A 364 -13.28 -14.01 -17.31
CA ALA A 364 -13.84 -13.98 -18.65
C ALA A 364 -15.11 -13.13 -18.73
N LEU A 365 -15.30 -12.47 -19.87
CA LEU A 365 -16.48 -11.66 -20.14
C LEU A 365 -17.37 -12.36 -21.17
N VAL A 366 -18.66 -12.49 -20.84
CA VAL A 366 -19.69 -12.97 -21.76
C VAL A 366 -20.33 -11.78 -22.46
N ASP A 367 -20.34 -11.79 -23.78
CA ASP A 367 -21.08 -10.83 -24.60
C ASP A 367 -22.33 -11.50 -25.22
N ARG A 368 -23.47 -11.19 -24.60
CA ARG A 368 -24.81 -11.64 -25.00
C ARG A 368 -25.43 -10.82 -26.13
N HIS A 369 -24.81 -9.71 -26.53
CA HIS A 369 -25.30 -8.86 -27.61
C HIS A 369 -24.77 -9.30 -28.98
N SER A 370 -23.61 -9.96 -29.00
CA SER A 370 -23.08 -10.63 -30.19
C SER A 370 -24.00 -11.74 -30.69
N ARG A 371 -23.95 -12.01 -31.99
CA ARG A 371 -24.68 -13.11 -32.65
C ARG A 371 -23.68 -13.93 -33.50
N PRO A 372 -23.30 -15.16 -33.08
CA PRO A 372 -23.70 -15.85 -31.84
C PRO A 372 -23.19 -15.16 -30.56
N GLU A 373 -23.74 -15.52 -29.40
CA GLU A 373 -23.20 -15.07 -28.11
C GLU A 373 -21.76 -15.59 -27.96
N ILE A 374 -20.88 -14.79 -27.38
CA ILE A 374 -19.46 -15.11 -27.27
C ILE A 374 -18.94 -14.94 -25.84
N ILE A 375 -17.82 -15.59 -25.56
CA ILE A 375 -17.02 -15.42 -24.34
C ILE A 375 -15.55 -15.23 -24.72
N PHE A 376 -14.82 -14.43 -23.94
CA PHE A 376 -13.40 -14.22 -24.11
C PHE A 376 -12.72 -13.87 -22.78
N LEU A 377 -11.40 -14.03 -22.70
CA LEU A 377 -10.63 -13.68 -21.50
C LEU A 377 -10.69 -12.17 -21.23
N LEU A 378 -10.94 -11.85 -19.98
CA LEU A 378 -10.78 -10.54 -19.40
C LEU A 378 -10.32 -10.76 -17.97
N LYS A 379 -9.02 -10.76 -17.71
CA LYS A 379 -8.50 -11.02 -16.36
C LYS A 379 -8.50 -9.73 -15.56
N VAL A 380 -9.06 -9.75 -14.36
CA VAL A 380 -9.03 -8.59 -13.45
C VAL A 380 -7.60 -8.09 -13.20
N ASP A 381 -6.64 -9.00 -13.11
CA ASP A 381 -5.23 -8.66 -12.89
C ASP A 381 -4.61 -7.81 -13.99
N ASP A 382 -5.11 -7.93 -15.22
CA ASP A 382 -4.59 -7.21 -16.38
C ASP A 382 -5.14 -5.76 -16.42
N LEU A 383 -6.23 -5.48 -15.68
CA LEU A 383 -6.90 -4.17 -15.66
C LEU A 383 -6.17 -3.13 -14.81
N PRO A 384 -6.08 -1.85 -15.22
CA PRO A 384 -5.34 -0.79 -14.49
C PRO A 384 -5.62 -0.71 -12.98
N GLU A 385 -4.65 -0.32 -12.14
CA GLU A 385 -4.88 -0.13 -10.70
C GLU A 385 -5.58 1.19 -10.35
N ASP A 386 -5.41 2.22 -11.19
CA ASP A 386 -6.15 3.47 -11.03
C ASP A 386 -7.63 3.26 -11.34
N ASN A 387 -8.48 3.87 -10.50
CA ASN A 387 -9.92 3.74 -10.64
C ASN A 387 -10.40 4.27 -12.00
N GLN A 388 -10.01 5.49 -12.36
CA GLN A 388 -10.52 6.14 -13.57
C GLN A 388 -10.01 5.41 -14.83
N GLU A 389 -8.74 5.05 -14.86
CA GLU A 389 -8.15 4.27 -15.97
C GLU A 389 -8.84 2.92 -16.13
N ARG A 390 -9.12 2.22 -15.03
CA ARG A 390 -9.83 0.94 -15.09
C ARG A 390 -11.24 1.08 -15.64
N PHE A 391 -12.02 2.04 -15.13
CA PHE A 391 -13.36 2.30 -15.64
C PHE A 391 -13.33 2.68 -17.14
N ASN A 392 -12.38 3.51 -17.56
CA ASN A 392 -12.21 3.86 -18.97
C ASN A 392 -11.90 2.61 -19.81
N SER A 393 -10.95 1.77 -19.38
CA SER A 393 -10.60 0.52 -20.07
C SER A 393 -11.80 -0.42 -20.21
N LEU A 394 -12.58 -0.62 -19.14
CA LEU A 394 -13.80 -1.45 -19.15
C LEU A 394 -14.87 -0.87 -20.10
N PHE A 395 -15.07 0.44 -20.09
CA PHE A 395 -16.06 1.09 -20.96
C PHE A 395 -15.63 1.15 -22.43
N SER A 396 -14.32 1.12 -22.73
CA SER A 396 -13.81 0.93 -24.11
C SER A 396 -14.08 -0.48 -24.63
N LEU A 397 -13.98 -1.50 -23.77
CA LEU A 397 -14.27 -2.89 -24.14
C LEU A 397 -15.76 -3.11 -24.40
N ARG A 398 -16.61 -2.47 -23.60
CA ARG A 398 -18.07 -2.56 -23.72
C ARG A 398 -18.71 -1.26 -23.24
N GLU A 399 -19.52 -0.64 -24.09
CA GLU A 399 -20.08 0.69 -23.81
C GLU A 399 -21.00 0.70 -22.57
N LYS A 400 -21.78 -0.36 -22.36
CA LYS A 400 -22.81 -0.46 -21.32
C LYS A 400 -22.66 -1.74 -20.50
N TRP A 401 -22.60 -1.59 -19.18
CA TRP A 401 -22.43 -2.69 -18.24
C TRP A 401 -23.59 -2.80 -17.26
N THR A 402 -24.02 -4.01 -16.94
CA THR A 402 -24.86 -4.24 -15.75
C THR A 402 -23.98 -4.22 -14.50
N GLU A 403 -24.60 -4.05 -13.32
CA GLU A 403 -23.86 -4.14 -12.05
C GLU A 403 -23.22 -5.52 -11.85
N GLY A 404 -23.97 -6.59 -12.15
CA GLY A 404 -23.50 -7.97 -11.97
C GLY A 404 -22.30 -8.31 -12.86
N ASP A 405 -22.23 -7.73 -14.06
CA ASP A 405 -21.11 -7.98 -14.96
C ASP A 405 -19.87 -7.15 -14.63
N ILE A 406 -20.03 -5.89 -14.17
CA ILE A 406 -18.89 -5.01 -13.90
C ILE A 406 -18.29 -5.24 -12.52
N ALA A 407 -19.11 -5.63 -11.54
CA ALA A 407 -18.70 -5.81 -10.16
C ALA A 407 -17.44 -6.68 -10.00
N PRO A 408 -17.32 -7.86 -10.64
CA PRO A 408 -16.11 -8.70 -10.52
C PRO A 408 -14.81 -8.03 -10.96
N TYR A 409 -14.87 -6.98 -11.77
CA TYR A 409 -13.70 -6.28 -12.32
C TYR A 409 -13.31 -5.01 -11.55
N ILE A 410 -14.13 -4.60 -10.59
CA ILE A 410 -13.91 -3.38 -9.79
C ILE A 410 -14.03 -3.63 -8.28
N GLN A 411 -14.30 -4.87 -7.87
CA GLN A 411 -14.50 -5.21 -6.46
C GLN A 411 -13.23 -5.00 -5.64
N ASP A 412 -12.07 -5.35 -6.18
CA ASP A 412 -10.75 -5.10 -5.61
C ASP A 412 -10.42 -3.59 -5.49
N LEU A 413 -11.13 -2.72 -6.21
CA LEU A 413 -11.00 -1.28 -6.04
C LEU A 413 -11.72 -0.75 -4.79
N CYS A 414 -12.56 -1.55 -4.14
CA CYS A 414 -13.30 -1.12 -2.95
C CYS A 414 -12.38 -1.07 -1.73
N GLY A 415 -12.07 0.13 -1.23
CA GLY A 415 -11.45 0.32 0.08
C GLY A 415 -12.44 0.16 1.24
N GLU A 416 -11.98 0.22 2.49
CA GLU A 416 -12.80 -0.05 3.69
C GLU A 416 -14.12 0.73 3.79
N LYS A 417 -14.18 1.95 3.24
CA LYS A 417 -15.37 2.82 3.30
C LYS A 417 -16.09 2.95 1.96
N GLN A 418 -15.66 2.22 0.93
CA GLN A 418 -16.13 2.41 -0.43
C GLN A 418 -16.83 1.15 -0.94
N THR A 419 -18.07 1.29 -1.39
CA THR A 419 -18.83 0.17 -1.99
C THR A 419 -18.75 0.21 -3.52
N ILE A 420 -19.07 -0.91 -4.17
CA ILE A 420 -19.20 -1.00 -5.63
C ILE A 420 -20.18 0.08 -6.14
N GLY A 421 -21.33 0.26 -5.48
CA GLY A 421 -22.31 1.29 -5.83
C GLY A 421 -21.76 2.72 -5.71
N ALA A 422 -20.90 2.99 -4.72
CA ALA A 422 -20.23 4.28 -4.57
C ALA A 422 -19.20 4.52 -5.69
N LEU A 423 -18.43 3.49 -6.07
CA LEU A 423 -17.51 3.56 -7.22
C LEU A 423 -18.27 3.83 -8.52
N LEU A 424 -19.33 3.07 -8.79
CA LEU A 424 -20.17 3.25 -9.98
C LEU A 424 -20.74 4.66 -10.02
N THR A 425 -21.29 5.14 -8.92
CA THR A 425 -21.84 6.50 -8.85
C THR A 425 -20.78 7.57 -9.13
N LYS A 426 -19.54 7.37 -8.67
CA LYS A 426 -18.43 8.33 -8.87
C LYS A 426 -17.84 8.31 -10.28
N TYR A 427 -17.67 7.13 -10.87
CA TYR A 427 -16.89 6.92 -12.10
C TYR A 427 -17.74 6.61 -13.35
N SER A 428 -19.05 6.39 -13.21
CA SER A 428 -19.94 6.11 -14.35
C SER A 428 -21.20 7.00 -14.35
N ARG A 429 -21.98 6.92 -15.43
CA ARG A 429 -23.37 7.40 -15.53
C ARG A 429 -24.27 6.16 -15.55
N SER A 430 -25.43 6.25 -14.89
CA SER A 430 -26.45 5.21 -14.97
C SER A 430 -27.55 5.58 -15.96
N SER A 431 -28.01 4.62 -16.75
CA SER A 431 -29.20 4.72 -17.60
C SER A 431 -30.02 3.43 -17.50
N VAL A 432 -31.21 3.41 -18.10
CA VAL A 432 -32.06 2.21 -18.16
C VAL A 432 -32.14 1.76 -19.62
N GLN A 433 -31.87 0.48 -19.87
CA GLN A 433 -31.99 -0.15 -21.17
C GLN A 433 -32.78 -1.45 -21.01
N ASN A 434 -33.88 -1.58 -21.76
CA ASN A 434 -34.79 -2.74 -21.68
C ASN A 434 -35.25 -3.07 -20.25
N GLY A 435 -35.49 -2.03 -19.43
CA GLY A 435 -35.91 -2.17 -18.03
C GLY A 435 -34.78 -2.52 -17.05
N VAL A 436 -33.55 -2.71 -17.52
CA VAL A 436 -32.38 -3.02 -16.70
C VAL A 436 -31.50 -1.78 -16.53
N LYS A 437 -31.06 -1.52 -15.30
CA LYS A 437 -30.10 -0.44 -15.01
C LYS A 437 -28.72 -0.81 -15.57
N VAL A 438 -28.15 0.07 -16.38
CA VAL A 438 -26.84 -0.08 -16.99
C VAL A 438 -25.96 1.13 -16.70
N TYR A 439 -24.64 0.92 -16.69
CA TYR A 439 -23.62 1.91 -16.40
C TYR A 439 -22.72 2.12 -17.62
N ASN A 440 -22.40 3.37 -17.93
CA ASN A 440 -21.51 3.76 -19.02
C ASN A 440 -20.58 4.93 -18.63
N SER A 441 -19.61 5.26 -19.49
CA SER A 441 -18.64 6.32 -19.20
C SER A 441 -19.30 7.69 -19.02
N ARG A 442 -18.75 8.50 -18.11
CA ARG A 442 -19.20 9.88 -17.87
C ARG A 442 -18.80 10.84 -18.99
N ARG A 443 -17.72 10.52 -19.70
CA ARG A 443 -17.11 11.32 -20.78
C ARG A 443 -17.01 10.44 -22.03
N PRO A 444 -17.10 11.02 -23.25
CA PRO A 444 -16.78 10.29 -24.47
C PRO A 444 -15.38 9.72 -24.33
N ILE A 445 -15.23 8.42 -24.54
CA ILE A 445 -13.93 7.77 -24.55
C ILE A 445 -13.37 8.01 -25.95
N SER A 446 -12.21 8.66 -26.02
CA SER A 446 -11.54 9.01 -27.28
C SER A 446 -10.76 7.83 -27.83
#